data_AF-A0AA87WE13-F1
#
_entry.id   AF-A0AA87WE13-F1
#
_cell.length_a   1.000
_cell.length_b   1.000
_cell.length_c   1.000
_cell.angle_alpha   90.00
_cell.angle_beta   90.00
_cell.angle_gamma   90.00
#
_symmetry.space_group_name_H-M   'P 1'
#
loop_
_entity.id
_entity.type
_entity.pdbx_description
1 polymer ?
#
loop_
_entity_poly.entity_id
_entity_poly.type
_entity_poly.pdbx_seq_one_letter_code
_entity_poly.pdbx_strand_id
1 'polypeptide(L)'
;MRPRERRETGEQDLFRSLLDQIIDRKHSLATLARTVDWGFLEQAFGMVYTDGPSQSPLPTRLIAGLGILKHTYDLSDEVLCERWVENPYYQFFCGEEFFQHRLLVFDHSSLRR
;
A
#
# COMPACT_ATOMS: atom_id res chain seq x y z
N MET A 1 -18.09 23.22 34.07
CA MET A 1 -18.62 21.91 33.60
C MET A 1 -17.74 21.42 32.46
N ARG A 2 -17.61 20.10 32.35
CA ARG A 2 -16.55 19.33 31.66
C ARG A 2 -16.57 19.43 30.12
N PRO A 3 -15.44 19.16 29.45
CA PRO A 3 -15.33 19.24 27.99
C PRO A 3 -16.07 18.08 27.31
N ARG A 4 -16.63 18.35 26.13
CA ARG A 4 -17.20 17.35 25.23
C ARG A 4 -16.03 16.56 24.62
N GLU A 5 -15.64 15.47 25.27
CA GLU A 5 -14.83 14.43 24.64
C GLU A 5 -15.63 13.86 23.47
N ARG A 6 -15.24 14.23 22.25
CA ARG A 6 -15.66 13.50 21.06
C ARG A 6 -14.85 12.21 21.00
N ARG A 7 -15.31 11.19 21.72
CA ARG A 7 -14.84 9.81 21.54
C ARG A 7 -15.48 9.27 20.27
N GLU A 8 -14.90 9.57 19.12
CA GLU A 8 -15.05 8.73 17.92
C GLU A 8 -14.21 7.47 18.18
N THR A 9 -14.67 6.64 19.12
CA THR A 9 -15.31 5.35 18.84
C THR A 9 -14.32 4.42 18.14
N GLY A 10 -13.58 3.67 18.96
CA GLY A 10 -12.72 2.55 18.53
C GLY A 10 -13.47 1.40 17.85
N GLU A 11 -14.76 1.57 17.50
CA GLU A 11 -15.51 0.64 16.66
C GLU A 11 -15.21 0.81 15.16
N GLN A 12 -14.79 1.99 14.70
CA GLN A 12 -14.48 2.15 13.26
C GLN A 12 -13.19 1.43 12.83
N ASP A 13 -12.27 1.16 13.76
CA ASP A 13 -11.06 0.36 13.48
C ASP A 13 -11.30 -1.16 13.57
N LEU A 14 -12.37 -1.62 14.22
CA LEU A 14 -12.77 -3.04 14.25
C LEU A 14 -13.33 -3.53 12.90
N PHE A 15 -13.76 -2.59 12.04
CA PHE A 15 -14.37 -2.86 10.74
C PHE A 15 -13.54 -2.39 9.55
N ARG A 16 -12.27 -1.98 9.74
CA ARG A 16 -11.40 -1.88 8.57
C ARG A 16 -11.18 -3.29 8.08
N SER A 17 -11.68 -3.59 6.89
CA SER A 17 -11.46 -4.87 6.24
C SER A 17 -9.96 -5.02 6.02
N LEU A 18 -9.31 -5.70 6.97
CA LEU A 18 -7.92 -6.12 6.85
C LEU A 18 -7.81 -6.84 5.51
N LEU A 19 -6.86 -6.44 4.67
CA LEU A 19 -6.68 -7.06 3.36
C LEU A 19 -6.55 -8.57 3.49
N ASP A 20 -5.91 -9.01 4.56
CA ASP A 20 -5.74 -10.40 4.95
C ASP A 20 -7.04 -11.19 5.18
N GLN A 21 -8.15 -10.52 5.48
CA GLN A 21 -9.49 -11.12 5.58
C GLN A 21 -10.26 -11.15 4.26
N ILE A 22 -9.83 -10.35 3.27
CA ILE A 22 -10.49 -10.21 1.96
C ILE A 22 -9.82 -11.11 0.91
N ILE A 23 -8.49 -11.25 1.00
CA ILE A 23 -7.69 -11.94 -0.01
C ILE A 23 -7.51 -13.42 0.33
N ASP A 24 -7.43 -14.27 -0.69
CA ASP A 24 -6.91 -15.62 -0.51
C ASP A 24 -5.38 -15.57 -0.38
N ARG A 25 -4.86 -15.97 0.79
CA ARG A 25 -3.42 -16.06 1.05
C ARG A 25 -2.68 -17.03 0.11
N LYS A 26 -3.39 -17.95 -0.54
CA LYS A 26 -2.85 -18.89 -1.53
C LYS A 26 -2.77 -18.29 -2.93
N HIS A 27 -3.33 -17.10 -3.15
CA HIS A 27 -3.22 -16.42 -4.42
C HIS A 27 -1.74 -16.15 -4.76
N SER A 28 -1.39 -16.22 -6.05
CA SER A 28 -0.02 -16.07 -6.53
C SER A 28 0.61 -14.74 -6.10
N LEU A 29 -0.13 -13.63 -6.19
CA LEU A 29 0.34 -12.32 -5.73
C LEU A 29 0.53 -12.25 -4.22
N ALA A 30 -0.34 -12.87 -3.43
CA ALA A 30 -0.20 -12.89 -1.96
C ALA A 30 1.01 -13.74 -1.53
N THR A 31 1.27 -14.83 -2.26
CA THR A 31 2.47 -15.65 -2.07
C THR A 31 3.72 -14.87 -2.47
N LEU A 32 3.69 -14.21 -3.64
CA LEU A 32 4.79 -13.40 -4.15
C LEU A 32 5.15 -12.28 -3.16
N ALA A 33 4.14 -11.60 -2.62
CA ALA A 33 4.29 -10.57 -1.60
C ALA A 33 5.00 -11.07 -0.33
N ARG A 34 4.96 -12.37 -0.03
CA ARG A 34 5.61 -12.94 1.16
C ARG A 34 7.00 -13.51 0.84
N THR A 35 7.25 -13.87 -0.41
CA THR A 35 8.54 -14.41 -0.86
C THR A 35 9.52 -13.33 -1.29
N VAL A 36 9.04 -12.15 -1.70
CA VAL A 36 9.90 -11.02 -2.04
C VAL A 36 10.61 -10.55 -0.78
N ASP A 37 11.94 -10.45 -0.85
CA ASP A 37 12.75 -9.85 0.20
C ASP A 37 12.61 -8.32 0.13
N TRP A 38 11.56 -7.81 0.77
CA TRP A 38 11.32 -6.37 0.86
C TRP A 38 12.40 -5.64 1.64
N GLY A 39 13.08 -6.30 2.59
CA GLY A 39 14.18 -5.71 3.34
C GLY A 39 15.40 -5.44 2.45
N PHE A 40 15.71 -6.34 1.53
CA PHE A 40 16.72 -6.11 0.50
C PHE A 40 16.34 -4.94 -0.43
N LEU A 41 15.10 -4.90 -0.90
CA LEU A 41 14.61 -3.80 -1.74
C LEU A 41 14.66 -2.47 -0.98
N GLU A 42 14.21 -2.45 0.27
CA GLU A 42 14.30 -1.28 1.14
C GLU A 42 15.73 -0.84 1.40
N GLN A 43 16.69 -1.75 1.54
CA GLN A 43 18.09 -1.39 1.68
C GLN A 43 18.67 -0.81 0.38
N ALA A 44 18.29 -1.40 -0.76
CA ALA A 44 18.71 -0.92 -2.08
C ALA A 44 18.12 0.46 -2.40
N PHE A 45 16.85 0.70 -2.06
CA PHE A 45 16.15 1.97 -2.28
C PHE A 45 16.33 2.98 -1.13
N GLY A 46 16.69 2.52 0.07
CA GLY A 46 16.88 3.34 1.27
C GLY A 46 18.08 4.27 1.19
N MET A 47 19.03 3.99 0.28
CA MET A 47 20.08 4.95 -0.10
C MET A 47 19.52 6.19 -0.83
N VAL A 48 18.29 6.12 -1.35
CA VAL A 48 17.61 7.22 -2.08
C VAL A 48 16.64 7.99 -1.16
N TYR A 49 16.14 7.37 -0.10
CA TYR A 49 15.20 7.97 0.86
C TYR A 49 15.79 7.93 2.28
N THR A 50 16.76 8.81 2.57
CA THR A 50 17.23 9.01 3.93
C THR A 50 16.28 9.98 4.65
N ASP A 51 15.49 9.49 5.62
CA ASP A 51 15.35 10.10 6.96
C ASP A 51 14.23 9.44 7.80
N GLY A 52 14.61 8.86 8.94
CA GLY A 52 13.73 8.68 10.10
C GLY A 52 13.49 7.23 10.58
N PRO A 53 13.88 6.87 11.83
CA PRO A 53 13.77 5.51 12.39
C PRO A 53 12.34 5.09 12.78
N SER A 54 11.30 5.73 12.23
CA SER A 54 9.91 5.50 12.62
C SER A 54 8.88 5.64 11.49
N GLN A 55 9.32 5.84 10.24
CA GLN A 55 8.40 5.73 9.12
C GLN A 55 8.26 4.25 8.75
N SER A 56 7.07 3.73 8.98
CA SER A 56 6.64 2.42 8.49
C SER A 56 7.07 2.26 7.02
N PRO A 57 7.55 1.08 6.56
CA PRO A 57 8.11 0.82 5.21
C PRO A 57 7.18 1.09 4.00
N LEU A 58 6.01 1.67 4.29
CA LEU A 58 4.89 1.93 3.40
C LEU A 58 5.23 2.74 2.15
N PRO A 59 6.11 3.79 2.11
CA PRO A 59 6.38 4.46 0.84
C PRO A 59 7.29 3.63 -0.08
N THR A 60 8.32 2.95 0.43
CA THR A 60 9.28 2.20 -0.41
C THR A 60 8.65 0.94 -0.99
N ARG A 61 7.93 0.17 -0.16
CA ARG A 61 7.24 -1.04 -0.60
C ARG A 61 6.11 -0.75 -1.56
N LEU A 62 5.37 0.35 -1.36
CA LEU A 62 4.32 0.76 -2.28
C LEU A 62 4.87 1.15 -3.66
N ILE A 63 5.92 1.97 -3.71
CA ILE A 63 6.53 2.38 -4.98
C ILE A 63 7.18 1.19 -5.70
N ALA A 64 7.95 0.36 -4.98
CA ALA A 64 8.54 -0.84 -5.55
C ALA A 64 7.48 -1.84 -6.03
N GLY A 65 6.44 -2.06 -5.23
CA GLY A 65 5.32 -2.94 -5.55
C GLY A 65 4.57 -2.49 -6.80
N LEU A 66 4.27 -1.19 -6.90
CA LEU A 66 3.66 -0.60 -8.10
C LEU A 66 4.57 -0.75 -9.33
N GLY A 67 5.87 -0.51 -9.20
CA GLY A 67 6.84 -0.71 -10.29
C GLY A 67 6.87 -2.16 -10.78
N ILE A 68 6.88 -3.13 -9.86
CA ILE A 68 6.82 -4.56 -10.20
C ILE A 68 5.50 -4.89 -10.90
N LEU A 69 4.36 -4.44 -10.38
CA LEU A 69 3.04 -4.69 -10.98
C LEU A 69 2.93 -4.07 -12.37
N LYS A 70 3.41 -2.84 -12.54
CA LYS A 70 3.46 -2.12 -13.81
C LYS A 70 4.19 -2.95 -14.87
N HIS A 71 5.39 -3.43 -14.53
CA HIS A 71 6.22 -4.18 -15.47
C HIS A 71 5.71 -5.61 -15.71
N THR A 72 5.20 -6.27 -14.67
CA THR A 72 4.69 -7.65 -14.75
C THR A 72 3.44 -7.76 -15.62
N TYR A 73 2.57 -6.74 -15.58
CA TYR A 73 1.30 -6.73 -16.29
C TYR A 73 1.27 -5.76 -17.48
N ASP A 74 2.41 -5.14 -17.83
CA ASP A 74 2.57 -4.15 -18.90
C ASP A 74 1.50 -3.04 -18.85
N LEU A 75 1.35 -2.42 -17.68
CA LEU A 75 0.32 -1.41 -17.42
C LEU A 75 0.87 0.01 -17.58
N SER A 76 0.01 0.94 -18.03
CA SER A 76 0.28 2.38 -17.88
C SER A 76 0.08 2.81 -16.43
N ASP A 77 0.63 3.96 -16.05
CA ASP A 77 0.46 4.50 -14.69
C ASP A 77 -1.02 4.77 -14.36
N GLU A 78 -1.80 5.22 -15.33
CA GLU A 78 -3.23 5.48 -15.21
C GLU A 78 -4.01 4.19 -14.91
N VAL A 79 -3.81 3.15 -15.75
CA VAL A 79 -4.48 1.86 -15.58
C VAL A 79 -4.03 1.14 -14.31
N LEU A 80 -2.77 1.30 -13.93
CA LEU A 80 -2.25 0.77 -12.67
C LEU A 80 -2.97 1.40 -11.48
N CYS A 81 -3.15 2.71 -11.47
CA CYS A 81 -3.86 3.41 -10.40
C CYS A 81 -5.32 2.95 -10.29
N GLU A 82 -6.03 2.83 -11.42
CA GLU A 82 -7.40 2.34 -11.46
C GLU A 82 -7.51 0.91 -10.91
N ARG A 83 -6.67 0.00 -11.43
CA ARG A 83 -6.66 -1.40 -10.97
C ARG A 83 -6.25 -1.55 -9.53
N TRP A 84 -5.35 -0.69 -9.02
CA TRP A 84 -4.92 -0.75 -7.63
C TRP A 84 -6.06 -0.41 -6.66
N VAL A 85 -6.88 0.58 -6.98
CA VAL A 85 -8.05 0.96 -6.16
C VAL A 85 -9.10 -0.15 -6.13
N GLU A 86 -9.28 -0.85 -7.25
CA GLU A 86 -10.29 -1.92 -7.36
C GLU A 86 -9.80 -3.27 -6.82
N ASN A 87 -8.49 -3.51 -6.78
CA ASN A 87 -7.94 -4.85 -6.54
C ASN A 87 -7.24 -4.98 -5.17
N PRO A 88 -7.82 -5.69 -4.19
CA PRO A 88 -7.21 -5.86 -2.86
C PRO A 88 -5.88 -6.63 -2.91
N TYR A 89 -5.66 -7.50 -3.91
CA TYR A 89 -4.38 -8.20 -4.05
C TYR A 89 -3.22 -7.27 -4.42
N TYR A 90 -3.49 -6.21 -5.21
CA TYR A 90 -2.47 -5.22 -5.57
C TYR A 90 -2.09 -4.37 -4.36
N GLN A 91 -3.08 -3.97 -3.56
CA GLN A 91 -2.86 -3.23 -2.33
C GLN A 91 -2.05 -4.04 -1.31
N PHE A 92 -2.41 -5.32 -1.13
CA PHE A 92 -1.67 -6.23 -0.25
C PHE A 92 -0.23 -6.46 -0.73
N PHE A 93 -0.03 -6.63 -2.04
CA PHE A 93 1.30 -6.77 -2.62
C PHE A 93 2.18 -5.56 -2.30
N CYS A 94 1.62 -4.37 -2.48
CA CYS A 94 2.24 -3.08 -2.13
C CYS A 94 2.43 -2.82 -0.63
N GLY A 95 1.94 -3.70 0.24
CA GLY A 95 2.16 -3.61 1.70
C GLY A 95 1.10 -2.84 2.47
N GLU A 96 -0.06 -2.56 1.87
CA GLU A 96 -1.20 -2.04 2.61
C GLU A 96 -1.74 -3.09 3.58
N GLU A 97 -2.15 -2.65 4.77
CA GLU A 97 -2.79 -3.49 5.79
C GLU A 97 -4.31 -3.48 5.64
N PHE A 98 -4.86 -2.35 5.19
CA PHE A 98 -6.30 -2.11 5.05
C PHE A 98 -6.66 -1.78 3.61
N PHE A 99 -7.84 -2.19 3.18
CA PHE A 99 -8.33 -1.87 1.85
C PHE A 99 -8.57 -0.36 1.71
N GLN A 100 -7.89 0.26 0.74
CA GLN A 100 -7.99 1.68 0.43
C GLN A 100 -8.79 1.90 -0.85
N HIS A 101 -9.65 2.92 -0.85
CA HIS A 101 -10.43 3.30 -2.04
C HIS A 101 -9.81 4.47 -2.81
N ARG A 102 -8.60 4.90 -2.41
CA ARG A 102 -7.87 5.99 -3.04
C ARG A 102 -6.37 5.78 -2.84
N LEU A 103 -5.61 5.82 -3.93
CA LEU A 103 -4.16 5.84 -3.88
C LEU A 103 -3.68 7.23 -3.46
N LEU A 104 -3.18 7.39 -2.23
CA LEU A 104 -2.77 8.70 -1.70
C LEU A 104 -1.42 9.20 -2.24
N VAL A 105 -0.60 8.30 -2.80
CA VAL A 105 0.77 8.62 -3.25
C VAL A 105 0.79 9.21 -4.67
N PHE A 106 -0.21 8.90 -5.49
CA PHE A 106 -0.38 9.44 -6.83
C PHE A 106 -1.59 10.36 -6.85
N ASP A 107 -1.49 11.51 -6.18
CA ASP A 107 -2.36 12.61 -6.56
C ASP A 107 -2.05 12.90 -8.05
N HIS A 108 -3.06 12.79 -8.92
CA HIS A 108 -2.95 12.97 -10.37
C HIS A 108 -2.29 14.31 -10.78
N SER A 109 -2.08 15.22 -9.83
CA SER A 109 -1.37 16.50 -9.99
C SER A 109 0.16 16.39 -9.98
N SER A 110 0.75 15.31 -9.44
CA SER A 110 2.22 15.19 -9.30
C SER A 110 2.95 14.70 -10.56
N LEU A 111 2.22 14.31 -11.61
CA LEU A 111 2.79 13.95 -12.93
C LEU A 111 2.85 15.13 -13.92
N ARG A 112 2.62 16.36 -13.45
CA ARG A 112 2.82 17.58 -14.24
C ARG A 112 3.89 18.48 -13.60
N ARG A 113 5.16 18.07 -13.67
CA ARG A 113 6.24 19.05 -13.67
C ARG A 113 7.43 18.57 -14.49
#